data_AF-A0A2V5XBV1-F1
#
_entry.id   AF-A0A2V5XBV1-F1
#
_cell.length_a   1.000
_cell.length_b   1.000
_cell.length_c   1.000
_cell.angle_alpha   90.00
_cell.angle_beta   90.00
_cell.angle_gamma   90.00
#
_symmetry.space_group_name_H-M   'P 1'
#
loop_
_entity.id
_entity.type
_entity.pdbx_description
1 polymer ?
#
loop_
_entity_poly.entity_id
_entity_poly.type
_entity_poly.pdbx_seq_one_letter_code
_entity_poly.pdbx_strand_id
1 'polypeptide(L)'
;MFAVGMGVLLFAFSSQNRANSGNRTRSGLICALAVGVMIAMWADFATEFTWPNLQHASHFYAVVSTPFPLLLLLAARASKVRAGATIAAATYMFIYIGMILVLPLFPAHPKLAPVYHPVDHMVPPAFPLLLIVPAVAIDVISWLFTRSSKSIAQPPASPGATLPRPRWWRDWLLALLFAAVFLAIIFAVQWPFSTFLLSDGADNRFFARSGHWPYFAKPGDWVNRFWDWDNDPITFKGMALAFLRAFISARVGLLLGSYLLRLKR
;
A
#
# COMPACT_ATOMS: atom_id res chain seq x y z
N MET A 1 -17.23 4.56 6.60
CA MET A 1 -16.23 3.47 6.80
C MET A 1 -14.84 3.98 7.18
N PHE A 2 -14.23 4.91 6.44
CA PHE A 2 -12.87 5.44 6.75
C PHE A 2 -12.70 5.99 8.17
N ALA A 3 -13.68 6.73 8.69
CA ALA A 3 -13.64 7.23 10.07
C ALA A 3 -13.54 6.11 11.11
N VAL A 4 -14.27 5.00 10.90
CA VAL A 4 -14.22 3.81 11.76
C VAL A 4 -12.84 3.14 11.66
N GLY A 5 -12.33 2.95 10.44
CA GLY A 5 -10.98 2.39 10.23
C GLY A 5 -9.89 3.24 10.89
N MET A 6 -9.98 4.56 10.80
CA MET A 6 -9.05 5.48 11.47
C MET A 6 -9.18 5.41 12.99
N GLY A 7 -10.40 5.31 13.52
CA GLY A 7 -10.65 5.12 14.95
C GLY A 7 -10.02 3.83 15.50
N VAL A 8 -10.17 2.71 14.78
CA VAL A 8 -9.54 1.43 15.12
C VAL A 8 -8.01 1.54 15.08
N LEU A 9 -7.45 2.22 14.07
CA LEU A 9 -6.02 2.44 13.95
C LEU A 9 -5.47 3.25 15.13
N LEU A 10 -6.13 4.36 15.50
CA LEU A 10 -5.76 5.16 16.68
C LEU A 10 -5.85 4.35 17.98
N PHE A 11 -6.89 3.53 18.14
CA PHE A 11 -7.06 2.66 19.30
C PHE A 11 -5.93 1.62 19.40
N ALA A 12 -5.59 0.96 18.28
CA ALA A 12 -4.51 -0.02 18.22
C ALA A 12 -3.17 0.61 18.64
N PHE A 13 -2.82 1.79 18.09
CA PHE A 13 -1.59 2.48 18.45
C PHE A 13 -1.56 2.97 19.90
N SER A 14 -2.70 3.47 20.42
CA SER A 14 -2.78 3.86 21.84
C SER A 14 -2.58 2.66 22.76
N SER A 15 -3.21 1.52 22.45
CA SER A 15 -3.03 0.25 23.16
C SER A 15 -1.57 -0.24 23.13
N GLN A 16 -0.93 -0.20 21.96
CA GLN A 16 0.49 -0.54 21.79
C GLN A 16 1.42 0.34 22.65
N ASN A 17 1.06 1.60 22.85
CA ASN A 17 1.87 2.53 23.64
C ASN A 17 1.67 2.38 25.15
N ARG A 18 0.58 1.75 25.58
CA ARG A 18 0.33 1.38 26.99
C ARG A 18 0.82 -0.01 27.37
N ALA A 19 1.06 -0.89 26.40
CA ALA A 19 1.44 -2.28 26.66
C ALA A 19 2.78 -2.42 27.41
N ASN A 20 2.82 -3.29 28.42
CA ASN A 20 4.02 -3.66 29.16
C ASN A 20 5.06 -4.37 28.25
N SER A 21 6.33 -4.34 28.64
CA SER A 21 7.49 -4.79 27.84
C SER A 21 7.34 -6.21 27.24
N GLY A 22 6.65 -7.13 27.94
CA GLY A 22 6.44 -8.50 27.49
C GLY A 22 5.51 -8.69 26.28
N ASN A 23 4.64 -7.71 25.96
CA ASN A 23 3.63 -7.85 24.89
C ASN A 23 3.88 -6.96 23.66
N ARG A 24 5.05 -6.30 23.60
CA ARG A 24 5.37 -5.24 22.63
C ARG A 24 5.30 -5.70 21.17
N THR A 25 5.74 -6.92 20.88
CA THR A 25 5.74 -7.49 19.52
C THR A 25 4.32 -7.79 19.04
N ARG A 26 3.46 -8.34 19.92
CA ARG A 26 2.07 -8.67 19.56
C ARG A 26 1.25 -7.41 19.30
N SER A 27 1.37 -6.40 20.17
CA SER A 27 0.67 -5.12 19.94
C SER A 27 1.15 -4.43 18.67
N GLY A 28 2.45 -4.52 18.38
CA GLY A 28 3.02 -4.00 17.13
C GLY A 28 2.51 -4.69 15.88
N LEU A 29 2.37 -6.02 15.94
CA LEU A 29 1.75 -6.79 14.87
C LEU A 29 0.31 -6.33 14.61
N ILE A 30 -0.51 -6.19 15.66
CA ILE A 30 -1.89 -5.71 15.53
C ILE A 30 -1.96 -4.33 14.86
N CYS A 31 -1.05 -3.42 15.21
CA CYS A 31 -0.96 -2.12 14.56
C CYS A 31 -0.62 -2.23 13.06
N ALA A 32 0.35 -3.07 12.68
CA ALA A 32 0.69 -3.28 11.27
C ALA A 32 -0.47 -3.91 10.48
N LEU A 33 -1.16 -4.90 11.06
CA LEU A 33 -2.37 -5.50 10.48
C LEU A 33 -3.48 -4.46 10.28
N ALA A 34 -3.71 -3.59 11.26
CA ALA A 34 -4.71 -2.52 11.17
C ALA A 34 -4.38 -1.51 10.06
N VAL A 35 -3.10 -1.18 9.85
CA VAL A 35 -2.68 -0.37 8.70
C VAL A 35 -2.90 -1.13 7.38
N GLY A 36 -2.69 -2.44 7.36
CA GLY A 36 -2.99 -3.27 6.19
C GLY A 36 -4.47 -3.26 5.79
N VAL A 37 -5.38 -3.28 6.76
CA VAL A 37 -6.82 -3.08 6.51
C VAL A 37 -7.08 -1.68 5.94
N MET A 38 -6.40 -0.65 6.46
CA MET A 38 -6.51 0.71 5.92
C MET A 38 -6.00 0.80 4.47
N ILE A 39 -4.93 0.08 4.13
CA ILE A 39 -4.44 -0.04 2.74
C ILE A 39 -5.51 -0.68 1.85
N ALA A 40 -6.16 -1.75 2.31
CA ALA A 40 -7.24 -2.39 1.56
C ALA A 40 -8.43 -1.45 1.30
N MET A 41 -8.82 -0.63 2.29
CA MET A 41 -9.88 0.37 2.11
C MET A 41 -9.51 1.45 1.09
N TRP A 42 -8.26 1.90 1.09
CA TRP A 42 -7.78 2.87 0.09
C TRP A 42 -7.64 2.27 -1.31
N ALA A 43 -7.26 0.99 -1.40
CA ALA A 43 -7.22 0.26 -2.67
C ALA A 43 -8.63 0.10 -3.26
N ASP A 44 -9.63 -0.20 -2.43
CA ASP A 44 -11.02 -0.29 -2.85
C ASP A 44 -11.52 1.05 -3.41
N PHE A 45 -11.29 2.14 -2.67
CA PHE A 45 -11.64 3.49 -3.12
C PHE A 45 -10.92 3.90 -4.43
N ALA A 46 -9.69 3.45 -4.63
CA ALA A 46 -8.90 3.78 -5.82
C ALA A 46 -9.14 2.82 -7.01
N THR A 47 -9.99 1.80 -6.86
CA THR A 47 -10.10 0.69 -7.82
C THR A 47 -10.44 1.18 -9.23
N GLU A 48 -11.29 2.20 -9.35
CA GLU A 48 -11.64 2.83 -10.63
C GLU A 48 -10.43 3.32 -11.44
N PHE A 49 -9.34 3.69 -10.77
CA PHE A 49 -8.12 4.20 -11.40
C PHE A 49 -6.94 3.23 -11.38
N THR A 50 -7.12 2.04 -10.78
CA THR A 50 -6.03 1.07 -10.57
C THR A 50 -6.23 -0.27 -11.27
N TRP A 51 -7.14 -0.31 -12.25
CA TRP A 51 -7.31 -1.47 -13.14
C TRP A 51 -5.99 -1.87 -13.80
N PRO A 52 -5.75 -3.17 -14.07
CA PRO A 52 -4.58 -3.62 -14.84
C PRO A 52 -4.44 -2.86 -16.17
N ASN A 53 -5.57 -2.54 -16.81
CA ASN A 53 -5.64 -1.80 -18.07
C ASN A 53 -5.12 -0.36 -17.99
N LEU A 54 -5.09 0.27 -16.80
CA LEU A 54 -4.66 1.65 -16.61
C LEU A 54 -3.20 1.79 -16.13
N GLN A 55 -2.52 0.67 -15.84
CA GLN A 55 -1.20 0.72 -15.17
C GLN A 55 -0.05 1.22 -16.05
N HIS A 56 -0.33 1.41 -17.34
CA HIS A 56 0.61 2.00 -18.31
C HIS A 56 0.36 3.50 -18.53
N ALA A 57 -0.62 4.09 -17.82
CA ALA A 57 -0.95 5.50 -17.87
C ALA A 57 -0.24 6.30 -16.76
N SER A 58 0.04 7.59 -16.99
CA SER A 58 0.69 8.45 -16.00
C SER A 58 -0.19 8.70 -14.77
N HIS A 59 -1.51 8.76 -14.98
CA HIS A 59 -2.49 8.98 -13.94
C HIS A 59 -2.49 7.89 -12.86
N PHE A 60 -2.32 6.61 -13.26
CA PHE A 60 -2.23 5.49 -12.34
C PHE A 60 -1.13 5.71 -11.28
N TYR A 61 0.07 6.10 -11.71
CA TYR A 61 1.18 6.35 -10.79
C TYR A 61 0.90 7.55 -9.88
N ALA A 62 0.19 8.57 -10.38
CA ALA A 62 -0.21 9.70 -9.57
C ALA A 62 -1.26 9.35 -8.50
N VAL A 63 -2.15 8.38 -8.77
CA VAL A 63 -3.14 7.87 -7.79
C VAL A 63 -2.44 7.02 -6.74
N VAL A 64 -1.69 6.00 -7.16
CA VAL A 64 -0.99 5.06 -6.29
C VAL A 64 0.03 5.77 -5.38
N SER A 65 0.68 6.82 -5.87
CA SER A 65 1.63 7.62 -5.09
C SER A 65 0.99 8.46 -3.98
N THR A 66 -0.33 8.51 -3.87
CA THR A 66 -1.02 9.34 -2.88
C THR A 66 -1.23 8.60 -1.54
N PRO A 67 -2.05 7.53 -1.44
CA PRO A 67 -2.29 6.91 -0.13
C PRO A 67 -1.19 5.95 0.31
N PHE A 68 -0.58 5.20 -0.62
CA PHE A 68 0.23 4.04 -0.24
C PHE A 68 1.59 4.38 0.38
N PRO A 69 2.38 5.36 -0.11
CA PRO A 69 3.62 5.75 0.55
C PRO A 69 3.40 6.21 1.99
N LEU A 70 2.32 6.96 2.23
CA LEU A 70 1.94 7.42 3.57
C LEU A 70 1.67 6.24 4.49
N LEU A 71 0.79 5.31 4.08
CA LEU A 71 0.37 4.19 4.92
C LEU A 71 1.51 3.19 5.18
N LEU A 72 2.32 2.88 4.17
CA LEU A 72 3.48 2.00 4.33
C LEU A 72 4.51 2.58 5.30
N LEU A 73 4.83 3.88 5.18
CA LEU A 73 5.77 4.53 6.11
C LEU A 73 5.18 4.72 7.51
N LEU A 74 3.88 4.96 7.62
CA LEU A 74 3.18 4.99 8.90
C LEU A 74 3.32 3.62 9.59
N ALA A 75 3.09 2.52 8.88
CA ALA A 75 3.27 1.17 9.41
C ALA A 75 4.72 0.90 9.80
N ALA A 76 5.69 1.15 8.91
CA ALA A 76 7.11 0.95 9.17
C ALA A 76 7.60 1.73 10.41
N ARG A 77 7.09 2.95 10.61
CA ARG A 77 7.52 3.83 11.70
C ARG A 77 6.80 3.55 13.02
N ALA A 78 5.49 3.35 13.01
CA ALA A 78 4.66 3.37 14.22
C ALA A 78 4.44 1.99 14.85
N SER A 79 4.47 0.91 14.07
CA SER A 79 4.10 -0.45 14.52
C SER A 79 5.14 -1.12 15.43
N LYS A 80 6.32 -0.51 15.65
CA LYS A 80 7.41 -1.05 16.49
C LYS A 80 7.86 -2.48 16.13
N VAL A 81 7.45 -3.02 14.99
CA VAL A 81 7.92 -4.30 14.43
C VAL A 81 8.91 -4.04 13.30
N ARG A 82 9.80 -5.00 13.04
CA ARG A 82 10.89 -4.83 12.07
C ARG A 82 10.41 -4.74 10.61
N ALA A 83 9.31 -5.43 10.29
CA ALA A 83 8.76 -5.52 8.94
C ALA A 83 7.36 -4.90 8.85
N GLY A 84 7.19 -3.70 9.44
CA GLY A 84 5.88 -3.08 9.62
C GLY A 84 5.17 -2.77 8.30
N ALA A 85 5.88 -2.21 7.32
CA ALA A 85 5.30 -1.95 5.99
C ALA A 85 4.94 -3.24 5.27
N THR A 86 5.84 -4.23 5.32
CA THR A 86 5.67 -5.52 4.64
C THR A 86 4.48 -6.28 5.21
N ILE A 87 4.31 -6.30 6.53
CA ILE A 87 3.15 -6.93 7.18
C ILE A 87 1.86 -6.23 6.76
N ALA A 88 1.84 -4.90 6.72
CA ALA A 88 0.67 -4.14 6.29
C ALA A 88 0.31 -4.45 4.81
N ALA A 89 1.28 -4.42 3.91
CA ALA A 89 1.09 -4.75 2.50
C ALA A 89 0.65 -6.21 2.29
N ALA A 90 1.24 -7.16 3.03
CA ALA A 90 0.86 -8.57 2.99
C ALA A 90 -0.57 -8.79 3.50
N THR A 91 -0.99 -8.05 4.53
CA THR A 91 -2.37 -8.12 5.05
C THR A 91 -3.38 -7.67 4.00
N TYR A 92 -3.12 -6.53 3.34
CA TYR A 92 -3.93 -6.06 2.21
C TYR A 92 -4.02 -7.12 1.10
N MET A 93 -2.87 -7.64 0.68
CA MET A 93 -2.80 -8.63 -0.39
C MET A 93 -3.53 -9.93 -0.01
N PHE A 94 -3.41 -10.37 1.25
CA PHE A 94 -4.11 -11.54 1.77
C PHE A 94 -5.63 -11.34 1.75
N ILE A 95 -6.13 -10.17 2.14
CA ILE A 95 -7.56 -9.85 2.09
C ILE A 95 -8.09 -9.96 0.65
N TYR A 96 -7.39 -9.36 -0.32
CA TYR A 96 -7.79 -9.39 -1.72
C TYR A 96 -7.70 -10.78 -2.34
N ILE A 97 -6.61 -11.51 -2.11
CA ILE A 97 -6.48 -12.91 -2.56
C ILE A 97 -7.57 -13.78 -1.93
N GLY A 98 -7.88 -13.56 -0.65
CA GLY A 98 -8.99 -14.20 0.02
C GLY A 98 -10.31 -13.96 -0.71
N MET A 99 -10.62 -12.70 -1.05
CA MET A 99 -11.83 -12.37 -1.84
C MET A 99 -11.83 -13.05 -3.21
N ILE A 100 -10.69 -13.05 -3.92
CA ILE A 100 -10.56 -13.69 -5.24
C ILE A 100 -10.84 -15.19 -5.18
N LEU A 101 -10.36 -15.87 -4.14
CA LEU A 101 -10.51 -17.31 -4.03
C LEU A 101 -11.86 -17.73 -3.43
N VAL A 102 -12.45 -16.90 -2.57
CA VAL A 102 -13.63 -17.23 -1.77
C VAL A 102 -14.94 -16.72 -2.40
N LEU A 103 -14.99 -15.50 -2.95
CA LEU A 103 -16.24 -14.94 -3.48
C LEU A 103 -16.85 -15.80 -4.61
N PRO A 104 -16.09 -16.27 -5.61
CA PRO A 104 -16.66 -17.10 -6.69
C PRO A 104 -17.26 -18.44 -6.25
N LEU A 105 -17.03 -18.86 -4.99
CA LEU A 105 -17.64 -20.09 -4.44
C LEU A 105 -19.13 -19.91 -4.12
N PHE A 106 -19.63 -18.67 -4.05
CA PHE A 106 -21.00 -18.36 -3.70
C PHE A 106 -21.84 -18.07 -4.95
N PRO A 107 -22.94 -18.81 -5.18
CA PRO A 107 -23.88 -18.52 -6.26
C PRO A 107 -24.49 -17.11 -6.11
N ALA A 108 -24.56 -16.37 -7.21
CA ALA A 108 -25.18 -15.05 -7.26
C ALA A 108 -25.78 -14.79 -8.64
N HIS A 109 -26.89 -14.05 -8.72
CA HIS A 109 -27.50 -13.69 -9.99
C HIS A 109 -27.69 -12.17 -10.08
N PRO A 110 -27.40 -11.54 -11.23
CA PRO A 110 -27.62 -10.13 -11.43
C PRO A 110 -29.13 -9.83 -11.40
N LYS A 111 -29.54 -8.91 -10.50
CA LYS A 111 -30.94 -8.50 -10.34
C LYS A 111 -31.24 -7.11 -10.93
N LEU A 112 -30.22 -6.44 -11.45
CA LEU A 112 -30.33 -5.09 -11.99
C LEU A 112 -29.87 -5.11 -13.46
N ALA A 113 -30.67 -4.50 -14.33
CA ALA A 113 -30.31 -4.27 -15.72
C ALA A 113 -29.39 -3.04 -15.85
N PRO A 114 -28.61 -2.91 -16.93
CA PRO A 114 -28.43 -3.88 -18.02
C PRO A 114 -27.52 -5.05 -17.63
N VAL A 115 -27.82 -6.25 -18.14
CA VAL A 115 -27.01 -7.46 -17.98
C VAL A 115 -26.41 -7.83 -19.33
N TYR A 116 -25.09 -7.62 -19.49
CA TYR A 116 -24.36 -7.97 -20.71
C TYR A 116 -23.48 -9.22 -20.52
N HIS A 117 -23.07 -9.49 -19.28
CA HIS A 117 -22.28 -10.64 -18.88
C HIS A 117 -23.05 -11.41 -17.79
N PRO A 118 -23.77 -12.49 -18.13
CA PRO A 118 -24.55 -13.23 -17.15
C PRO A 118 -23.62 -14.08 -16.27
N VAL A 119 -23.23 -13.53 -15.12
CA VAL A 119 -22.43 -14.21 -14.10
C VAL A 119 -23.35 -14.87 -13.06
N ASP A 120 -23.06 -16.12 -12.71
CA ASP A 120 -23.84 -16.95 -11.79
C ASP A 120 -23.21 -17.13 -10.40
N HIS A 121 -22.15 -16.37 -10.12
CA HIS A 121 -21.40 -16.38 -8.88
C HIS A 121 -21.00 -14.95 -8.46
N MET A 122 -20.57 -14.76 -7.22
CA MET A 122 -20.07 -13.45 -6.79
C MET A 122 -18.76 -13.10 -7.51
N VAL A 123 -18.74 -11.91 -8.11
CA VAL A 123 -17.59 -11.39 -8.85
C VAL A 123 -16.52 -10.92 -7.86
N PRO A 124 -15.27 -11.42 -7.96
CA PRO A 124 -14.17 -10.97 -7.13
C PRO A 124 -13.60 -9.63 -7.63
N PRO A 125 -12.83 -8.90 -6.78
CA PRO A 125 -12.07 -7.75 -7.24
C PRO A 125 -10.94 -8.17 -8.20
N ALA A 126 -10.41 -7.21 -8.95
CA ALA A 126 -9.18 -7.41 -9.72
C ALA A 126 -7.98 -7.76 -8.81
N PHE A 127 -6.95 -8.38 -9.39
CA PHE A 127 -5.76 -8.79 -8.64
C PHE A 127 -5.10 -7.61 -7.92
N PRO A 128 -4.73 -7.75 -6.62
CA PRO A 128 -4.21 -6.64 -5.83
C PRO A 128 -2.89 -6.09 -6.37
N LEU A 129 -2.67 -4.81 -6.15
CA LEU A 129 -1.41 -4.15 -6.46
C LEU A 129 -0.26 -4.81 -5.70
N LEU A 130 0.91 -4.94 -6.34
CA LEU A 130 2.10 -5.57 -5.75
C LEU A 130 2.84 -4.64 -4.77
N LEU A 131 2.09 -4.05 -3.81
CA LEU A 131 2.62 -3.16 -2.77
C LEU A 131 3.61 -3.84 -1.81
N ILE A 132 3.63 -5.17 -1.78
CA ILE A 132 4.55 -5.93 -0.94
C ILE A 132 6.01 -5.68 -1.33
N VAL A 133 6.31 -5.48 -2.62
CA VAL A 133 7.68 -5.27 -3.09
C VAL A 133 8.26 -3.92 -2.63
N PRO A 134 7.60 -2.77 -2.85
CA PRO A 134 8.08 -1.50 -2.29
C PRO A 134 8.02 -1.49 -0.76
N ALA A 135 7.11 -2.22 -0.13
CA ALA A 135 7.05 -2.34 1.32
C ALA A 135 8.30 -3.04 1.92
N VAL A 136 8.75 -4.13 1.30
CA VAL A 136 10.00 -4.80 1.67
C VAL A 136 11.19 -3.85 1.55
N ALA A 137 11.27 -3.09 0.46
CA ALA A 137 12.33 -2.10 0.29
C ALA A 137 12.29 -1.01 1.37
N ILE A 138 11.10 -0.51 1.72
CA ILE A 138 10.91 0.46 2.80
C ILE A 138 11.41 -0.08 4.15
N ASP A 139 11.05 -1.31 4.51
CA ASP A 139 11.48 -1.93 5.77
C ASP A 139 12.99 -2.19 5.78
N VAL A 140 13.58 -2.63 4.66
CA VAL A 140 15.04 -2.83 4.51
C VAL A 140 15.78 -1.50 4.69
N ILE A 141 15.35 -0.44 4.01
CA ILE A 141 15.95 0.90 4.16
C ILE A 141 15.81 1.36 5.61
N SER A 142 14.63 1.23 6.20
CA SER A 142 14.37 1.63 7.60
C SER A 142 15.28 0.90 8.58
N TRP A 143 15.51 -0.39 8.34
CA TRP A 143 16.43 -1.22 9.13
C TRP A 143 17.90 -0.78 8.98
N LEU A 144 18.37 -0.54 7.75
CA LEU A 144 19.74 -0.08 7.46
C LEU A 144 20.03 1.27 8.12
N PHE A 145 19.11 2.23 8.01
CA PHE A 145 19.25 3.55 8.65
C PHE A 145 19.25 3.49 10.18
N THR A 146 18.46 2.58 10.76
CA THR A 146 18.42 2.38 12.22
C THR A 146 19.72 1.74 12.73
N ARG A 147 20.30 0.81 11.97
CA ARG A 147 21.58 0.16 12.30
C ARG A 147 22.74 1.17 12.24
N SER A 148 22.81 1.97 11.18
CA SER A 148 23.81 3.03 11.04
C SER A 148 23.71 4.06 12.17
N SER A 149 22.49 4.43 12.58
CA SER A 149 22.29 5.38 13.68
C SER A 149 22.68 4.83 15.06
N LYS A 150 22.54 3.51 15.30
CA LYS A 150 23.02 2.87 16.54
C LYS A 150 24.55 2.74 16.59
N SER A 151 25.21 2.59 15.44
CA SER A 151 26.67 2.52 15.36
C SER A 151 27.37 3.86 15.62
N ILE A 152 26.68 4.98 15.39
CA ILE A 152 27.19 6.35 15.63
C ILE A 152 26.85 6.82 17.05
N ALA A 153 25.75 6.32 17.63
CA ALA A 153 25.34 6.60 19.00
C ALA A 153 26.02 5.64 20.00
N GLN A 154 27.36 5.65 20.02
CA GLN A 154 28.08 5.17 21.20
C GLN A 154 27.77 6.13 22.35
N PRO A 155 27.37 5.66 23.54
CA PRO A 155 27.04 6.56 24.64
C PRO A 155 28.26 7.44 24.94
N PRO A 156 28.10 8.76 25.10
CA PRO A 156 29.14 9.55 25.73
C PRO A 156 29.36 8.97 27.13
N ALA A 157 30.62 8.66 27.45
CA ALA A 157 31.04 8.13 28.75
C ALA A 157 30.83 9.12 29.93
N SER A 158 30.14 10.24 29.69
CA SER A 158 30.02 11.36 30.62
C SER A 158 28.54 11.64 30.94
N PRO A 159 28.13 11.68 32.22
CA PRO A 159 26.81 12.12 32.63
C PRO A 159 26.70 13.63 32.41
N GLY A 160 26.13 14.05 31.28
CA GLY A 160 25.97 15.46 30.92
C GLY A 160 25.89 15.76 29.41
N ALA A 161 26.11 14.76 28.55
CA ALA A 161 26.07 14.98 27.12
C ALA A 161 24.63 15.23 26.61
N THR A 162 24.50 16.31 25.86
CA THR A 162 23.26 16.77 25.25
C THR A 162 22.65 15.70 24.35
N LEU A 163 21.34 15.45 24.51
CA LEU A 163 20.57 14.57 23.63
C LEU A 163 20.82 14.97 22.16
N PRO A 164 21.06 14.03 21.23
CA PRO A 164 21.27 14.36 19.83
C PRO A 164 20.08 15.15 19.30
N ARG A 165 20.32 16.36 18.76
CA ARG A 165 19.27 17.20 18.18
C ARG A 165 18.49 16.39 17.14
N PRO A 166 17.13 16.42 17.14
CA PRO A 166 16.34 15.80 16.09
C PRO A 166 16.69 16.48 14.77
N ARG A 167 17.35 15.72 13.89
CA ARG A 167 17.78 16.20 12.58
C ARG A 167 16.57 16.22 11.64
N TRP A 168 15.77 17.27 11.73
CA TRP A 168 14.60 17.50 10.87
C TRP A 168 14.91 17.35 9.37
N TRP A 169 16.12 17.72 8.93
CA TRP A 169 16.59 17.52 7.55
C TRP A 169 16.73 16.03 7.15
N ARG A 170 17.07 15.12 8.10
CA ARG A 170 17.14 13.68 7.82
C ARG A 170 15.78 13.11 7.46
N ASP A 171 14.71 13.59 8.08
CA ASP A 171 13.36 13.12 7.77
C ASP A 171 12.93 13.56 6.37
N TRP A 172 13.35 14.74 5.92
CA TRP A 172 13.13 15.20 4.55
C TRP A 172 13.90 14.37 3.53
N LEU A 173 15.17 14.06 3.79
CA LEU A 173 15.94 13.16 2.92
C LEU A 173 15.41 11.74 2.91
N LEU A 174 14.95 11.23 4.05
CA LEU A 174 14.29 9.93 4.12
C LEU A 174 12.99 9.94 3.33
N ALA A 175 12.16 10.98 3.44
CA ALA A 175 10.95 11.11 2.63
C ALA A 175 11.28 11.14 1.13
N LEU A 176 12.33 11.85 0.72
CA LEU A 176 12.81 11.90 -0.66
C LEU A 176 13.24 10.51 -1.15
N LEU A 177 14.06 9.81 -0.36
CA LEU A 177 14.55 8.47 -0.67
C LEU A 177 13.39 7.48 -0.78
N PHE A 178 12.47 7.47 0.18
CA PHE A 178 11.34 6.56 0.17
C PHE A 178 10.38 6.83 -0.98
N ALA A 179 10.14 8.10 -1.33
CA ALA A 179 9.33 8.45 -2.50
C ALA A 179 9.96 7.96 -3.80
N ALA A 180 11.27 8.17 -3.96
CA ALA A 180 12.02 7.70 -5.14
C ALA A 180 11.97 6.18 -5.24
N VAL A 181 12.26 5.48 -4.14
CA VAL A 181 12.28 4.01 -4.08
C VAL A 181 10.89 3.43 -4.31
N PHE A 182 9.86 3.99 -3.68
CA PHE A 182 8.49 3.55 -3.88
C PHE A 182 8.09 3.68 -5.35
N LEU A 183 8.27 4.87 -5.95
CA LEU A 183 7.86 5.13 -7.33
C LEU A 183 8.65 4.26 -8.32
N ALA A 184 9.97 4.13 -8.13
CA ALA A 184 10.81 3.30 -9.00
C ALA A 184 10.41 1.82 -8.94
N ILE A 185 10.19 1.28 -7.73
CA ILE A 185 9.83 -0.13 -7.56
C ILE A 185 8.41 -0.39 -8.07
N ILE A 186 7.44 0.46 -7.72
CA ILE A 186 6.05 0.24 -8.15
C ILE A 186 5.94 0.31 -9.67
N PHE A 187 6.68 1.23 -10.31
CA PHE A 187 6.82 1.29 -11.77
C PHE A 187 7.42 0.01 -12.35
N ALA A 188 8.59 -0.40 -11.86
CA ALA A 188 9.30 -1.56 -12.38
C ALA A 188 8.53 -2.88 -12.20
N VAL A 189 7.73 -3.00 -11.14
CA VAL A 189 6.98 -4.22 -10.82
C VAL A 189 5.61 -4.24 -11.50
N GLN A 190 4.86 -3.14 -11.45
CA GLN A 190 3.49 -3.10 -11.99
C GLN A 190 3.46 -3.07 -13.51
N TRP A 191 4.47 -2.50 -14.15
CA TRP A 191 4.54 -2.44 -15.60
C TRP A 191 4.49 -3.83 -16.26
N PRO A 192 5.43 -4.76 -15.99
CA PRO A 192 5.37 -6.10 -16.57
C PRO A 192 4.23 -6.94 -15.98
N PHE A 193 3.86 -6.71 -14.72
CA PHE A 193 2.82 -7.49 -14.07
C PHE A 193 1.43 -7.20 -14.62
N SER A 194 1.11 -5.94 -14.91
CA SER A 194 -0.14 -5.60 -15.62
C SER A 194 -0.19 -6.20 -17.02
N THR A 195 0.93 -6.23 -17.75
CA THR A 195 1.00 -6.95 -19.03
C THR A 195 0.71 -8.44 -18.87
N PHE A 196 1.23 -9.08 -17.81
CA PHE A 196 0.91 -10.46 -17.48
C PHE A 196 -0.57 -10.64 -17.10
N LEU A 197 -1.15 -9.75 -16.30
CA LEU A 197 -2.57 -9.78 -15.92
C LEU A 197 -3.52 -9.63 -17.11
N LEU A 198 -3.06 -8.95 -18.17
CA LEU A 198 -3.76 -8.84 -19.46
C LEU A 198 -3.32 -9.92 -20.47
N SER A 199 -2.58 -10.94 -20.06
CA SER A 199 -2.16 -12.07 -20.91
C SER A 199 -2.89 -13.36 -20.53
N ASP A 200 -2.94 -14.33 -21.44
CA ASP A 200 -3.74 -15.55 -21.23
C ASP A 200 -3.23 -16.38 -20.06
N GLY A 201 -1.96 -16.19 -19.66
CA GLY A 201 -1.38 -16.81 -18.47
C GLY A 201 -2.02 -16.38 -17.14
N ALA A 202 -2.71 -15.23 -17.10
CA ALA A 202 -3.45 -14.77 -15.93
C ALA A 202 -4.92 -15.24 -15.91
N ASP A 203 -5.36 -15.99 -16.92
CA ASP A 203 -6.72 -16.51 -16.97
C ASP A 203 -6.86 -17.80 -16.15
N ASN A 204 -6.84 -17.64 -14.83
CA ASN A 204 -7.06 -18.72 -13.88
C ASN A 204 -7.73 -18.19 -12.60
N ARG A 205 -8.16 -19.11 -11.73
CA ARG A 205 -8.85 -18.77 -10.48
C ARG A 205 -8.06 -17.86 -9.54
N PHE A 206 -6.73 -17.85 -9.62
CA PHE A 206 -5.89 -17.07 -8.72
C PHE A 206 -5.69 -15.63 -9.19
N PHE A 207 -5.43 -15.43 -10.49
CA PHE A 207 -5.25 -14.09 -11.06
C PHE A 207 -6.56 -13.45 -11.55
N ALA A 208 -7.60 -14.28 -11.74
CA ALA A 208 -8.97 -13.88 -12.03
C ALA A 208 -9.12 -12.89 -13.21
N ARG A 209 -8.28 -12.98 -14.25
CA ARG A 209 -8.30 -12.05 -15.39
C ARG A 209 -9.67 -11.87 -16.02
N SER A 210 -10.37 -12.95 -16.36
CA SER A 210 -11.73 -12.87 -16.93
C SER A 210 -12.81 -12.79 -15.84
N GLY A 211 -12.55 -13.38 -14.67
CA GLY A 211 -13.54 -13.56 -13.62
C GLY A 211 -13.93 -12.29 -12.85
N HIS A 212 -13.10 -11.24 -12.86
CA HIS A 212 -13.36 -10.01 -12.10
C HIS A 212 -14.30 -9.01 -12.80
N TRP A 213 -14.77 -9.30 -14.02
CA TRP A 213 -15.64 -8.38 -14.76
C TRP A 213 -17.10 -8.47 -14.30
N PRO A 214 -17.72 -7.33 -13.93
CA PRO A 214 -19.08 -7.32 -13.43
C PRO A 214 -20.11 -7.58 -14.54
N TYR A 215 -21.32 -7.95 -14.13
CA TYR A 215 -22.39 -8.34 -15.06
C TYR A 215 -22.84 -7.23 -16.05
N PHE A 216 -22.61 -5.97 -15.68
CA PHE A 216 -22.96 -4.80 -16.49
C PHE A 216 -21.83 -4.40 -17.45
N ALA A 217 -20.65 -5.03 -17.36
CA ALA A 217 -19.62 -4.89 -18.37
C ALA A 217 -19.98 -5.77 -19.57
N LYS A 218 -19.69 -5.31 -20.79
CA LYS A 218 -19.79 -6.11 -22.01
C LYS A 218 -18.39 -6.58 -22.40
N PRO A 219 -17.98 -7.82 -22.08
CA PRO A 219 -16.65 -8.30 -22.39
C PRO A 219 -16.39 -8.24 -23.88
N GLY A 220 -15.17 -7.83 -24.24
CA GLY A 220 -14.70 -7.70 -25.61
C GLY A 220 -13.21 -7.38 -25.60
N ASP A 221 -12.65 -7.06 -26.76
CA ASP A 221 -11.21 -6.84 -26.91
C ASP A 221 -10.61 -5.79 -25.96
N TRP A 222 -11.40 -4.79 -25.56
CA TRP A 222 -10.98 -3.71 -24.65
C TRP A 222 -10.57 -4.21 -23.26
N VAL A 223 -11.13 -5.34 -22.80
CA VAL A 223 -10.81 -5.96 -21.50
C VAL A 223 -9.34 -6.36 -21.41
N ASN A 224 -8.73 -6.64 -22.56
CA ASN A 224 -7.40 -7.23 -22.68
C ASN A 224 -6.36 -6.24 -23.21
N ARG A 225 -6.73 -4.96 -23.34
CA ARG A 225 -5.86 -3.90 -23.86
C ARG A 225 -5.61 -2.87 -22.79
N PHE A 226 -4.47 -2.20 -22.87
CA PHE A 226 -4.24 -1.01 -22.06
C PHE A 226 -5.21 0.09 -22.50
N TRP A 227 -5.86 0.70 -21.53
CA TRP A 227 -6.70 1.87 -21.73
C TRP A 227 -5.84 3.12 -21.72
N ASP A 228 -6.29 4.15 -22.42
CA ASP A 228 -5.66 5.48 -22.44
C ASP A 228 -4.18 5.50 -22.85
N TRP A 229 -3.68 4.45 -23.51
CA TRP A 229 -2.31 4.37 -23.99
C TRP A 229 -1.92 5.56 -24.87
N ASP A 230 -2.83 5.97 -25.76
CA ASP A 230 -2.62 7.10 -26.67
C ASP A 230 -2.93 8.47 -26.03
N ASN A 231 -3.79 8.49 -25.00
CA ASN A 231 -4.32 9.73 -24.40
C ASN A 231 -3.53 10.20 -23.16
N ASP A 232 -2.99 9.27 -22.37
CA ASP A 232 -2.20 9.54 -21.16
C ASP A 232 -0.88 8.74 -21.13
N PRO A 233 0.03 8.99 -22.09
CA PRO A 233 1.32 8.33 -22.10
C PRO A 233 2.13 8.71 -20.86
N ILE A 234 3.08 7.85 -20.46
CA ILE A 234 4.03 8.22 -19.41
C ILE A 234 4.85 9.42 -19.88
N THR A 235 4.59 10.55 -19.24
CA THR A 235 5.36 11.77 -19.44
C THR A 235 6.24 12.06 -18.23
N PHE A 236 7.35 12.77 -18.48
CA PHE A 236 8.19 13.27 -17.41
C PHE A 236 7.40 14.13 -16.40
N LYS A 237 6.46 14.95 -16.89
CA LYS A 237 5.58 15.78 -16.06
C LYS A 237 4.67 14.93 -15.17
N GLY A 238 4.05 13.88 -15.73
CA GLY A 238 3.19 12.96 -14.97
C GLY A 238 3.97 12.22 -13.88
N MET A 239 5.15 11.71 -14.21
CA MET A 239 6.02 11.03 -13.24
C MET A 239 6.59 11.99 -12.18
N ALA A 240 6.91 13.22 -12.53
CA ALA A 240 7.32 14.25 -11.58
C ALA A 240 6.18 14.60 -10.60
N LEU A 241 4.94 14.67 -11.08
CA LEU A 241 3.77 14.88 -10.23
C LEU A 241 3.53 13.67 -9.30
N ALA A 242 3.63 12.45 -9.83
CA ALA A 242 3.54 11.23 -9.03
C ALA A 242 4.61 11.20 -7.93
N PHE A 243 5.85 11.56 -8.27
CA PHE A 243 6.94 11.68 -7.30
C PHE A 243 6.66 12.73 -6.23
N LEU A 244 6.17 13.93 -6.61
CA LEU A 244 5.82 14.97 -5.66
C LEU A 244 4.72 14.51 -4.69
N ARG A 245 3.69 13.81 -5.19
CA ARG A 245 2.64 13.20 -4.36
C ARG A 245 3.22 12.14 -3.42
N ALA A 246 4.09 11.26 -3.92
CA ALA A 246 4.75 10.26 -3.09
C ALA A 246 5.61 10.90 -2.00
N PHE A 247 6.32 11.98 -2.32
CA PHE A 247 7.17 12.73 -1.38
C PHE A 247 6.37 13.38 -0.26
N ILE A 248 5.29 14.11 -0.61
CA ILE A 248 4.40 14.73 0.37
C ILE A 248 3.78 13.64 1.26
N SER A 249 3.29 12.56 0.65
CA SER A 249 2.66 11.44 1.35
C SER A 249 3.64 10.72 2.29
N ALA A 250 4.87 10.48 1.83
CA ALA A 250 5.94 9.93 2.64
C ALA A 250 6.30 10.82 3.83
N ARG A 251 6.36 12.14 3.61
CA ARG A 251 6.64 13.10 4.68
C ARG A 251 5.56 13.10 5.74
N VAL A 252 4.29 13.12 5.32
CA VAL A 252 3.13 13.04 6.21
C VAL A 252 3.13 11.70 6.94
N GLY A 253 3.41 10.59 6.27
CA GLY A 253 3.52 9.25 6.88
C GLY A 253 4.56 9.18 8.00
N LEU A 254 5.75 9.77 7.78
CA LEU A 254 6.80 9.85 8.81
C LEU A 254 6.40 10.73 10.00
N LEU A 255 5.73 11.86 9.72
CA LEU A 255 5.24 12.78 10.75
C LEU A 255 4.14 12.13 11.60
N LEU A 256 3.12 11.56 10.96
CA LEU A 256 2.03 10.85 11.62
C LEU A 256 2.54 9.62 12.37
N GLY A 257 3.47 8.86 11.79
CA GLY A 257 4.07 7.72 12.48
C GLY A 257 4.80 8.14 13.77
N SER A 258 5.53 9.26 13.73
CA SER A 258 6.20 9.82 14.91
C SER A 258 5.22 10.36 15.95
N TYR A 259 4.09 10.93 15.51
CA TYR A 259 3.00 11.35 16.38
C TYR A 259 2.32 10.15 17.07
N LEU A 260 1.99 9.10 16.30
CA LEU A 260 1.34 7.89 16.80
C LEU A 260 2.19 7.14 17.83
N LEU A 261 3.52 7.21 17.75
CA LEU A 261 4.42 6.65 18.77
C LEU A 261 4.31 7.36 20.13
N ARG A 262 3.83 8.61 20.17
CA ARG A 262 3.70 9.43 21.39
C ARG A 262 2.28 9.41 21.98
N LEU A 263 1.31 8.87 21.24
CA LEU A 263 -0.09 8.83 21.66
C LEU A 263 -0.26 7.89 22.87
N LYS A 264 -0.72 8.39 24.01
CA LYS A 264 -0.91 7.60 25.24
C LYS A 264 -2.34 7.52 25.77
N ARG A 265 -3.32 8.16 25.10
CA ARG A 265 -4.70 8.37 25.59
C ARG A 265 -5.30 7.14 26.24
#